data_AF-A0A7Y2MZJ2-F1
#
_entry.id   AF-A0A7Y2MZJ2-F1
#
_cell.length_a   1.000
_cell.length_b   1.000
_cell.length_c   1.000
_cell.angle_alpha   90.00
_cell.angle_beta   90.00
_cell.angle_gamma   90.00
#
_symmetry.space_group_name_H-M   'P 1'
#
loop_
_entity.id
_entity.type
_entity.pdbx_description
1 polymer ?
#
loop_
_entity_poly.entity_id
_entity_poly.type
_entity_poly.pdbx_seq_one_letter_code
_entity_poly.pdbx_strand_id
1 'polypeptide(L)'
;WDYGTGTLGDMGCHYIDLVFWALALRHPTAVQTFGPAVHEVGTPRSLLVEWSFPARGKQPPVTMRWYDGGLRPSILSALRNADGSPFQWGDGQLFVGDKGMLIADYGRYRLLPEHVFEGFQPPPPSIADSVGHHREWIDACKTGSPTTCNFDDSGALTESVLLGNVAFRCGERIEWDGENLRVTNVNAAASLVSKPRRPGWPV
;
A
#
# COMPACT_ATOMS: atom_id res chain seq x y z
N TRP A 1 -5.55 6.50 -16.05
CA TRP A 1 -5.74 7.43 -17.19
C TRP A 1 -4.73 7.08 -18.26
N ASP A 2 -4.75 7.74 -19.42
CA ASP A 2 -3.80 7.40 -20.49
C ASP A 2 -2.36 7.84 -20.18
N TYR A 3 -2.18 8.90 -19.39
CA TYR A 3 -0.87 9.52 -19.13
C TYR A 3 -0.44 9.45 -17.66
N GLY A 4 -1.14 8.67 -16.83
CA GLY A 4 -0.77 8.55 -15.43
C GLY A 4 -1.76 7.83 -14.52
N THR A 5 -1.27 7.59 -13.32
CA THR A 5 -1.93 6.86 -12.22
C THR A 5 -2.02 7.69 -10.95
N GLY A 6 -1.63 8.97 -11.00
CA GLY A 6 -1.71 9.93 -9.89
C GLY A 6 -0.75 9.61 -8.76
N THR A 7 -0.86 10.37 -7.67
CA THR A 7 -0.02 10.19 -6.47
C THR A 7 -0.11 8.78 -5.92
N LEU A 8 -1.28 8.13 -5.96
CA LEU A 8 -1.42 6.74 -5.56
C LEU A 8 -0.54 5.80 -6.38
N GLY A 9 -0.50 5.92 -7.70
CA GLY A 9 0.31 5.03 -8.52
C GLY A 9 1.81 5.35 -8.52
N ASP A 10 2.17 6.61 -8.25
CA ASP A 10 3.56 7.07 -8.15
C ASP A 10 4.15 6.77 -6.77
N MET A 11 3.48 7.17 -5.69
CA MET A 11 3.97 7.08 -4.30
C MET A 11 3.43 5.87 -3.55
N GLY A 12 2.32 5.26 -3.99
CA GLY A 12 1.73 4.13 -3.29
C GLY A 12 2.68 2.94 -3.23
N CYS A 13 3.38 2.62 -4.33
CA CYS A 13 4.31 1.50 -4.35
C CYS A 13 5.49 1.68 -3.38
N HIS A 14 5.93 2.92 -3.17
CA HIS A 14 7.01 3.26 -2.24
C HIS A 14 6.63 3.03 -0.77
N TYR A 15 5.43 3.43 -0.37
CA TYR A 15 5.01 3.37 1.04
C TYR A 15 4.26 2.09 1.41
N ILE A 16 3.55 1.47 0.45
CA ILE A 16 2.77 0.25 0.69
C ILE A 16 3.68 -0.98 0.76
N ASP A 17 4.87 -0.95 0.15
CA ASP A 17 5.84 -2.06 0.16
C ASP A 17 6.17 -2.56 1.57
N LEU A 18 6.50 -1.65 2.49
CA LEU A 18 6.75 -2.01 3.89
C LEU A 18 5.56 -2.75 4.52
N VAL A 19 4.33 -2.31 4.22
CA VAL A 19 3.11 -2.93 4.75
C VAL A 19 2.91 -4.32 4.15
N PHE A 20 3.12 -4.47 2.84
CA PHE A 20 3.01 -5.75 2.14
C PHE A 20 3.99 -6.77 2.68
N TRP A 21 5.24 -6.37 2.86
CA TRP A 21 6.28 -7.24 3.37
C TRP A 21 6.05 -7.61 4.83
N ALA A 22 5.80 -6.62 5.70
CA ALA A 22 5.62 -6.84 7.14
C ALA A 22 4.39 -7.69 7.46
N LEU A 23 3.33 -7.57 6.65
CA LEU A 23 2.08 -8.27 6.87
C LEU A 23 1.85 -9.45 5.91
N ALA A 24 2.79 -9.77 5.02
CA ALA A 24 2.62 -10.80 3.98
C ALA A 24 1.31 -10.62 3.17
N LEU A 25 1.05 -9.40 2.70
CA LEU A 25 -0.13 -9.10 1.89
C LEU A 25 0.07 -9.53 0.44
N ARG A 26 -1.03 -9.92 -0.21
CA ARG A 26 -1.08 -10.25 -1.64
C ARG A 26 -2.29 -9.57 -2.27
N HIS A 27 -3.37 -10.31 -2.49
CA HIS A 27 -4.56 -9.80 -3.15
C HIS A 27 -5.60 -9.31 -2.12
N PRO A 28 -6.12 -8.08 -2.26
CA PRO A 28 -7.28 -7.65 -1.49
C PRO A 28 -8.52 -8.40 -1.99
N THR A 29 -9.53 -8.54 -1.14
CA THR A 29 -10.84 -9.07 -1.52
C THR A 29 -11.79 -7.97 -1.98
N ALA A 30 -11.54 -6.73 -1.56
CA ALA A 30 -12.34 -5.59 -1.96
C ALA A 30 -11.57 -4.28 -1.79
N VAL A 31 -11.95 -3.29 -2.60
CA VAL A 31 -11.33 -1.95 -2.61
C VAL A 31 -12.43 -0.89 -2.73
N GLN A 32 -12.30 0.20 -1.96
CA GLN A 32 -13.16 1.37 -2.09
C GLN A 32 -12.30 2.63 -2.03
N THR A 33 -12.62 3.60 -2.88
CA THR A 33 -11.87 4.86 -2.93
C THR A 33 -12.81 6.05 -2.83
N PHE A 34 -12.38 7.05 -2.06
CA PHE A 34 -13.05 8.32 -1.84
C PHE A 34 -12.14 9.46 -2.29
N GLY A 35 -12.71 10.47 -2.92
CA GLY A 35 -11.96 11.60 -3.45
C GLY A 35 -12.87 12.61 -4.14
N PRO A 36 -12.29 13.57 -4.88
CA PRO A 36 -13.06 14.52 -5.68
C PRO A 36 -13.82 13.81 -6.82
N ALA A 37 -14.66 14.56 -7.54
CA ALA A 37 -15.31 14.05 -8.74
C ALA A 37 -14.26 13.51 -9.76
N VAL A 38 -14.55 12.37 -10.36
CA VAL A 38 -13.68 11.74 -11.36
C VAL A 38 -13.53 12.67 -12.57
N HIS A 39 -12.29 12.95 -12.97
CA HIS A 39 -11.98 13.70 -14.17
C HIS A 39 -11.67 12.76 -15.33
N GLU A 40 -12.10 13.12 -16.55
CA GLU A 40 -11.96 12.26 -17.74
C GLU A 40 -10.48 11.96 -18.06
N VAL A 41 -9.64 12.99 -18.06
CA VAL A 41 -8.22 12.89 -18.47
C VAL A 41 -7.21 13.05 -17.32
N GLY A 42 -7.65 13.46 -16.13
CA GLY A 42 -6.78 13.92 -15.04
C GLY A 42 -6.88 13.03 -13.81
N THR A 43 -5.76 12.78 -13.16
CA THR A 43 -5.72 12.03 -11.90
C THR A 43 -6.19 12.90 -10.73
N PRO A 44 -6.79 12.32 -9.68
CA PRO A 44 -7.25 13.06 -8.51
C PRO A 44 -6.08 13.74 -7.78
N ARG A 45 -6.36 14.87 -7.13
CA ARG A 45 -5.39 15.59 -6.28
C ARG A 45 -5.34 15.06 -4.84
N SER A 46 -6.34 14.31 -4.43
CA SER A 46 -6.44 13.69 -3.12
C SER A 46 -7.31 12.42 -3.19
N LEU A 47 -6.90 11.39 -2.48
CA LEU A 47 -7.57 10.11 -2.36
C LEU A 47 -7.47 9.57 -0.93
N LEU A 48 -8.58 8.99 -0.48
CA LEU A 48 -8.61 7.98 0.58
C LEU A 48 -8.96 6.65 -0.07
N VAL A 49 -8.06 5.68 -0.02
CA VAL A 49 -8.32 4.32 -0.51
C VAL A 49 -8.36 3.35 0.66
N GLU A 50 -9.31 2.43 0.65
CA GLU A 50 -9.42 1.35 1.62
C GLU A 50 -9.37 0.00 0.89
N TRP A 51 -8.43 -0.86 1.30
CA TRP A 51 -8.34 -2.24 0.85
C TRP A 51 -8.69 -3.20 1.98
N SER A 52 -9.55 -4.17 1.70
CA SER A 52 -9.87 -5.27 2.62
C SER A 52 -9.04 -6.49 2.27
N PHE A 53 -8.07 -6.85 3.10
CA PHE A 53 -7.28 -8.07 2.95
C PHE A 53 -7.85 -9.20 3.81
N PRO A 54 -7.91 -10.43 3.28
CA PRO A 54 -8.43 -11.57 4.02
C PRO A 54 -7.45 -12.01 5.13
N ALA A 55 -7.91 -12.93 5.96
CA ALA A 55 -7.03 -13.69 6.84
C ALA A 55 -6.01 -14.48 6.01
N ARG A 56 -4.79 -14.61 6.53
CA ARG A 56 -3.68 -15.29 5.85
C ARG A 56 -2.81 -16.03 6.85
N GLY A 57 -2.84 -17.36 6.80
CA GLY A 57 -2.23 -18.20 7.82
C GLY A 57 -2.77 -17.87 9.22
N LYS A 58 -1.87 -17.47 10.14
CA LYS A 58 -2.23 -17.06 11.51
C LYS A 58 -2.61 -15.59 11.65
N GLN A 59 -2.48 -14.79 10.59
CA GLN A 59 -2.75 -13.35 10.64
C GLN A 59 -4.24 -13.09 10.33
N PRO A 60 -4.94 -12.27 11.14
CA PRO A 60 -6.34 -11.95 10.93
C PRO A 60 -6.53 -11.05 9.69
N PRO A 61 -7.76 -10.88 9.19
CA PRO A 61 -8.07 -9.90 8.15
C PRO A 61 -7.59 -8.51 8.56
N VAL A 62 -7.16 -7.71 7.59
CA VAL A 62 -6.67 -6.35 7.83
C VAL A 62 -7.23 -5.38 6.80
N THR A 63 -7.60 -4.19 7.26
CA THR A 63 -7.93 -3.06 6.39
C THR A 63 -6.71 -2.18 6.25
N MET A 64 -6.20 -2.03 5.03
CA MET A 64 -5.16 -1.06 4.72
C MET A 64 -5.80 0.22 4.19
N ARG A 65 -5.27 1.38 4.59
CA ARG A 65 -5.76 2.68 4.13
C ARG A 65 -4.63 3.54 3.58
N TRP A 66 -4.85 4.14 2.42
CA TRP A 66 -3.99 5.16 1.83
C TRP A 66 -4.64 6.53 1.98
N TYR A 67 -3.82 7.53 2.29
CA TYR A 67 -4.23 8.93 2.38
C TYR A 67 -3.20 9.77 1.63
N ASP A 68 -3.64 10.57 0.66
CA ASP A 68 -2.78 11.57 0.02
C ASP A 68 -3.50 12.93 -0.13
N GLY A 69 -2.82 13.91 -0.72
CA GLY A 69 -3.40 15.23 -0.98
C GLY A 69 -3.79 16.00 0.28
N GLY A 70 -3.05 15.80 1.39
CA GLY A 70 -3.28 16.43 2.68
C GLY A 70 -4.26 15.68 3.60
N LEU A 71 -4.86 14.60 3.12
CA LEU A 71 -5.62 13.68 3.96
C LEU A 71 -4.67 12.92 4.91
N ARG A 72 -5.16 12.57 6.09
CA ARG A 72 -4.41 11.79 7.09
C ARG A 72 -5.35 11.03 8.03
N PRO A 73 -4.89 9.94 8.67
CA PRO A 73 -5.66 9.25 9.69
C PRO A 73 -6.06 10.19 10.83
N SER A 74 -7.36 10.23 11.17
CA SER A 74 -7.88 11.11 12.23
C SER A 74 -7.27 10.83 13.60
N ILE A 75 -6.90 9.57 13.86
CA ILE A 75 -6.25 9.14 15.11
C ILE A 75 -4.97 9.93 15.41
N LEU A 76 -4.21 10.34 14.39
CA LEU A 76 -2.99 11.14 14.57
C LEU A 76 -3.28 12.54 15.13
N SER A 77 -4.46 13.09 14.84
CA SER A 77 -4.84 14.43 15.32
C SER A 77 -5.15 14.46 16.82
N ALA A 78 -5.48 13.31 17.42
CA ALA A 78 -5.71 13.18 18.85
C ALA A 78 -4.41 13.00 19.65
N LEU A 79 -3.31 12.63 18.99
CA LEU A 79 -2.03 12.36 19.66
C LEU A 79 -1.28 13.65 20.01
N ARG A 80 -0.53 13.57 21.11
CA ARG A 80 0.34 14.64 21.63
C ARG A 80 1.72 14.09 21.96
N ASN A 81 2.75 14.90 21.82
CA ASN A 81 4.07 14.60 22.35
C ASN A 81 4.09 14.79 23.89
N ALA A 82 5.17 14.37 24.55
CA ALA A 82 5.33 14.48 26.00
C ALA A 82 5.23 15.93 26.53
N ASP A 83 5.61 16.91 25.71
CA ASP A 83 5.49 18.34 26.02
C ASP A 83 4.08 18.92 25.78
N GLY A 84 3.12 18.09 25.39
CA GLY A 84 1.74 18.49 25.08
C GLY A 84 1.53 19.08 23.69
N SER A 85 2.58 19.21 22.87
CA SER A 85 2.45 19.69 21.48
C SER A 85 1.71 18.67 20.59
N PRO A 86 1.02 19.12 19.51
CA PRO A 86 0.41 18.20 18.54
C PRO A 86 1.42 17.23 17.96
N PHE A 87 1.07 15.95 17.91
CA PHE A 87 1.89 14.95 17.24
C PHE A 87 1.93 15.25 15.74
N GLN A 88 3.13 15.36 15.18
CA GLN A 88 3.35 15.55 13.75
C GLN A 88 4.26 14.46 13.22
N TRP A 89 3.85 13.88 12.10
CA TRP A 89 4.62 12.95 11.29
C TRP A 89 4.42 13.34 9.83
N GLY A 90 5.47 13.25 9.03
CA GLY A 90 5.38 13.44 7.58
C GLY A 90 4.74 12.21 6.93
N ASP A 91 5.26 11.85 5.76
CA ASP A 91 4.82 10.65 5.05
C ASP A 91 5.33 9.39 5.77
N GLY A 92 4.50 8.34 5.83
CA GLY A 92 4.84 7.11 6.53
C GLY A 92 3.72 6.10 6.61
N GLN A 93 3.97 5.03 7.35
CA GLN A 93 3.03 3.92 7.57
C GLN A 93 2.63 3.89 9.04
N LEU A 94 1.33 3.86 9.31
CA LEU A 94 0.78 3.70 10.65
C LEU A 94 0.16 2.30 10.79
N PHE A 95 0.74 1.48 11.66
CA PHE A 95 0.19 0.20 12.09
C PHE A 95 -0.62 0.41 13.37
N VAL A 96 -1.88 0.00 13.38
CA VAL A 96 -2.79 0.16 14.52
C VAL A 96 -3.14 -1.22 15.09
N GLY A 97 -2.71 -1.47 16.33
CA GLY A 97 -3.00 -2.69 17.07
C GLY A 97 -3.91 -2.46 18.28
N ASP A 98 -4.23 -3.54 18.97
CA ASP A 98 -5.06 -3.55 20.19
C ASP A 98 -4.35 -2.92 21.40
N LYS A 99 -3.02 -3.02 21.46
CA LYS A 99 -2.18 -2.54 22.58
C LYS A 99 -1.44 -1.24 22.30
N GLY A 100 -1.58 -0.69 21.09
CA GLY A 100 -0.88 0.52 20.67
C GLY A 100 -0.64 0.56 19.18
N MET A 101 0.16 1.52 18.75
CA MET A 101 0.46 1.78 17.35
C MET A 101 1.97 1.84 17.11
N LEU A 102 2.37 1.53 15.89
CA LEU A 102 3.71 1.75 15.36
C LEU A 102 3.58 2.68 14.17
N ILE A 103 4.28 3.81 14.17
CA ILE A 103 4.41 4.66 12.99
C ILE A 103 5.84 4.61 12.49
N ALA A 104 6.03 4.47 11.18
CA ALA A 104 7.34 4.36 10.55
C ALA A 104 7.44 5.25 9.30
N ASP A 105 8.67 5.62 8.98
CA ASP A 105 9.10 6.17 7.69
C ASP A 105 10.39 5.44 7.26
N TYR A 106 11.07 5.90 6.20
CA TYR A 106 12.29 5.26 5.70
C TYR A 106 13.46 5.23 6.68
N GLY A 107 13.52 6.16 7.64
CA GLY A 107 14.68 6.35 8.51
C GLY A 107 14.40 6.09 9.99
N ARG A 108 13.14 6.10 10.41
CA ARG A 108 12.77 6.01 11.84
C ARG A 108 11.39 5.42 12.04
N TYR A 109 11.15 4.98 13.28
CA TYR A 109 9.85 4.58 13.77
C TYR A 109 9.60 5.07 15.19
N ARG A 110 8.33 5.13 15.61
CA ARG A 110 7.90 5.40 17.00
C ARG A 110 6.78 4.45 17.40
N LEU A 111 6.79 4.02 18.66
CA LEU A 111 5.67 3.33 19.29
C LEU A 111 4.77 4.36 19.98
N LEU A 112 3.46 4.23 19.81
CA LEU A 112 2.48 5.23 20.24
C LEU A 112 1.33 4.60 21.03
N PRO A 113 0.81 5.28 22.07
CA PRO A 113 1.39 6.49 22.65
C PRO A 113 2.67 6.14 23.46
N GLU A 114 3.68 6.99 23.42
CA GLU A 114 5.04 6.64 23.88
C GLU A 114 5.13 6.18 25.33
N HIS A 115 4.31 6.77 26.22
CA HIS A 115 4.30 6.44 27.65
C HIS A 115 3.95 4.98 27.94
N VAL A 116 3.23 4.30 27.02
CA VAL A 116 2.89 2.87 27.15
C VAL A 116 4.10 1.98 26.84
N PHE A 117 5.08 2.51 26.12
CA PHE A 117 6.26 1.79 25.63
C PHE A 117 7.56 2.28 26.27
N GLU A 118 7.47 2.98 27.40
CA GLU A 118 8.64 3.34 28.20
C GLU A 118 9.41 2.09 28.62
N GLY A 119 10.72 2.07 28.36
CA GLY A 119 11.58 0.92 28.63
C GLY A 119 11.42 -0.24 27.65
N PHE A 120 10.61 -0.11 26.59
CA PHE A 120 10.53 -1.11 25.53
C PHE A 120 11.92 -1.38 24.94
N GLN A 121 12.27 -2.67 24.85
CA GLN A 121 13.48 -3.12 24.19
C GLN A 121 13.11 -3.75 22.85
N PRO A 122 13.56 -3.19 21.72
CA PRO A 122 13.29 -3.79 20.42
C PRO A 122 13.97 -5.17 20.31
N PRO A 123 13.39 -6.09 19.52
CA PRO A 123 14.04 -7.36 19.25
C PRO A 123 15.41 -7.12 18.57
N PRO A 124 16.38 -8.05 18.74
CA PRO A 124 17.62 -8.01 17.98
C PRO A 124 17.34 -7.94 16.48
N PRO A 125 18.14 -7.19 15.70
CA PRO A 125 18.01 -7.17 14.25
C PRO A 125 18.09 -8.59 13.68
N SER A 126 17.07 -8.95 12.89
CA SER A 126 16.98 -10.26 12.22
C SER A 126 16.97 -10.15 10.70
N ILE A 127 16.89 -8.93 10.19
CA ILE A 127 16.86 -8.60 8.77
C ILE A 127 18.21 -7.97 8.46
N ALA A 128 18.89 -8.49 7.43
CA ALA A 128 20.17 -7.95 7.01
C ALA A 128 19.99 -6.58 6.36
N ASP A 129 20.98 -5.70 6.54
CA ASP A 129 21.01 -4.42 5.85
C ASP A 129 21.06 -4.63 4.32
N SER A 130 20.38 -3.75 3.60
CA SER A 130 20.41 -3.77 2.14
C SER A 130 21.83 -3.53 1.63
N VAL A 131 22.29 -4.40 0.73
CA VAL A 131 23.54 -4.19 -0.03
C VAL A 131 23.41 -3.11 -1.12
N GLY A 132 22.20 -2.56 -1.29
CA GLY A 132 21.83 -1.62 -2.34
C GLY A 132 21.36 -2.32 -3.63
N HIS A 133 20.30 -1.79 -4.26
CA HIS A 133 19.63 -2.44 -5.40
C HIS A 133 20.55 -2.68 -6.61
N HIS A 134 21.55 -1.82 -6.84
CA HIS A 134 22.54 -2.04 -7.90
C HIS A 134 23.41 -3.26 -7.65
N ARG A 135 23.88 -3.45 -6.41
CA ARG A 135 24.70 -4.61 -6.04
C ARG A 135 23.86 -5.87 -6.12
N GLU A 136 22.66 -5.81 -5.54
CA GLU A 136 21.71 -6.93 -5.57
C GLU A 136 21.43 -7.39 -7.00
N TRP A 137 21.17 -6.47 -7.92
CA TRP A 137 20.94 -6.79 -9.33
C TRP A 137 22.15 -7.46 -9.99
N ILE A 138 23.37 -6.94 -9.75
CA ILE A 138 24.61 -7.54 -10.26
C ILE A 138 24.78 -8.97 -9.74
N ASP A 139 24.53 -9.19 -8.46
CA ASP A 139 24.72 -10.48 -7.82
C ASP A 139 23.69 -11.48 -8.36
N ALA A 140 22.41 -11.09 -8.44
CA ALA A 140 21.34 -11.89 -9.06
C ALA A 140 21.68 -12.30 -10.51
N CYS A 141 22.20 -11.38 -11.32
CA CYS A 141 22.60 -11.68 -12.70
C CYS A 141 23.76 -12.69 -12.78
N LYS A 142 24.65 -12.70 -11.79
CA LYS A 142 25.84 -13.56 -11.79
C LYS A 142 25.59 -14.93 -11.16
N THR A 143 24.73 -15.01 -10.15
CA THR A 143 24.54 -16.22 -9.34
C THR A 143 23.19 -16.89 -9.58
N GLY A 144 22.22 -16.19 -10.17
CA GLY A 144 20.83 -16.63 -10.24
C GLY A 144 20.08 -16.51 -8.91
N SER A 145 20.66 -15.83 -7.91
CA SER A 145 19.96 -15.55 -6.64
C SER A 145 18.77 -14.62 -6.88
N PRO A 146 17.68 -14.74 -6.10
CA PRO A 146 16.55 -13.82 -6.19
C PRO A 146 16.94 -12.41 -5.71
N THR A 147 16.21 -11.40 -6.21
CA THR A 147 16.24 -10.02 -5.71
C THR A 147 15.16 -9.82 -4.64
N THR A 148 15.34 -8.82 -3.76
CA THR A 148 14.32 -8.46 -2.75
C THR A 148 13.07 -7.85 -3.37
N CYS A 149 13.19 -7.18 -4.52
CA CYS A 149 12.07 -6.64 -5.29
C CYS A 149 11.80 -7.47 -6.56
N ASN A 150 11.32 -8.71 -6.42
CA ASN A 150 11.02 -9.58 -7.56
C ASN A 150 9.59 -9.35 -8.11
N PHE A 151 9.25 -9.93 -9.27
CA PHE A 151 7.94 -9.74 -9.91
C PHE A 151 6.77 -10.41 -9.18
N ASP A 152 7.02 -11.45 -8.39
CA ASP A 152 5.95 -12.13 -7.64
C ASP A 152 5.41 -11.20 -6.56
N ASP A 153 6.30 -10.56 -5.79
CA ASP A 153 5.92 -9.61 -4.75
C ASP A 153 5.47 -8.27 -5.35
N SER A 154 6.26 -7.71 -6.27
CA SER A 154 5.99 -6.40 -6.88
C SER A 154 4.71 -6.41 -7.73
N GLY A 155 4.37 -7.55 -8.31
CA GLY A 155 3.15 -7.73 -9.10
C GLY A 155 1.88 -7.59 -8.24
N ALA A 156 1.79 -8.34 -7.15
CA ALA A 156 0.64 -8.28 -6.24
C ALA A 156 0.50 -6.90 -5.56
N LEU A 157 1.62 -6.26 -5.23
CA LEU A 157 1.64 -4.90 -4.73
C LEU A 157 1.13 -3.89 -5.77
N THR A 158 1.67 -3.93 -6.98
CA THR A 158 1.29 -3.01 -8.06
C THR A 158 -0.18 -3.18 -8.43
N GLU A 159 -0.65 -4.43 -8.52
CA GLU A 159 -2.06 -4.76 -8.70
C GLU A 159 -2.92 -4.07 -7.64
N SER A 160 -2.59 -4.26 -6.37
CA SER A 160 -3.34 -3.69 -5.25
C SER A 160 -3.39 -2.16 -5.31
N VAL A 161 -2.26 -1.51 -5.56
CA VAL A 161 -2.19 -0.05 -5.72
C VAL A 161 -3.11 0.43 -6.84
N LEU A 162 -3.06 -0.22 -8.00
CA LEU A 162 -3.85 0.18 -9.16
C LEU A 162 -5.35 -0.09 -8.99
N LEU A 163 -5.74 -1.08 -8.18
CA LEU A 163 -7.16 -1.30 -7.84
C LEU A 163 -7.78 -0.10 -7.12
N GLY A 164 -7.00 0.70 -6.38
CA GLY A 164 -7.48 1.95 -5.81
C GLY A 164 -7.91 2.97 -6.87
N ASN A 165 -7.17 3.03 -7.99
CA ASN A 165 -7.56 3.84 -9.15
C ASN A 165 -8.77 3.26 -9.88
N VAL A 166 -8.88 1.93 -9.98
CA VAL A 166 -10.05 1.27 -10.59
C VAL A 166 -11.32 1.61 -9.81
N ALA A 167 -11.29 1.40 -8.48
CA ALA A 167 -12.42 1.72 -7.59
C ALA A 167 -12.80 3.20 -7.64
N PHE A 168 -11.80 4.10 -7.68
CA PHE A 168 -12.08 5.53 -7.83
C PHE A 168 -12.76 5.86 -9.15
N ARG A 169 -12.25 5.32 -10.26
CA ARG A 169 -12.77 5.62 -11.60
C ARG A 169 -14.14 5.04 -11.86
N CYS A 170 -14.48 3.88 -11.29
CA CYS A 170 -15.83 3.32 -11.40
C CYS A 170 -16.81 3.94 -10.41
N GLY A 171 -16.33 4.64 -9.38
CA GLY A 171 -17.16 5.34 -8.39
C GLY A 171 -17.87 4.40 -7.39
N GLU A 172 -17.48 3.14 -7.34
CA GLU A 172 -18.12 2.09 -6.54
C GLU A 172 -17.07 1.25 -5.80
N ARG A 173 -17.49 0.59 -4.71
CA ARG A 173 -16.68 -0.45 -4.07
C ARG A 173 -16.58 -1.65 -5.01
N ILE A 174 -15.37 -2.09 -5.30
CA ILE A 174 -15.12 -3.28 -6.11
C ILE A 174 -14.81 -4.48 -5.21
N GLU A 175 -15.32 -5.64 -5.58
CA GLU A 175 -14.91 -6.96 -5.11
C GLU A 175 -13.92 -7.54 -6.12
N TRP A 176 -12.82 -8.10 -5.61
CA TRP A 176 -11.68 -8.50 -6.43
C TRP A 176 -11.40 -9.99 -6.31
N ASP A 177 -11.39 -10.65 -7.46
CA ASP A 177 -10.95 -12.03 -7.66
C ASP A 177 -9.50 -11.97 -8.19
N GLY A 178 -8.54 -11.97 -7.26
CA GLY A 178 -7.12 -11.82 -7.57
C GLY A 178 -6.51 -13.00 -8.30
N GLU A 179 -7.07 -14.21 -8.17
CA GLU A 179 -6.61 -15.39 -8.93
C GLU A 179 -6.94 -15.25 -10.42
N ASN A 180 -8.10 -14.67 -10.74
CA ASN A 180 -8.57 -14.50 -12.12
C ASN A 180 -8.42 -13.06 -12.64
N LEU A 181 -7.82 -12.17 -11.85
CA LEU A 181 -7.59 -10.75 -12.17
C LEU A 181 -8.86 -10.03 -12.66
N ARG A 182 -9.97 -10.15 -11.92
CA ARG A 182 -11.25 -9.54 -12.32
C ARG A 182 -12.03 -8.92 -11.16
N VAL A 183 -12.76 -7.86 -11.49
CA VAL A 183 -13.80 -7.31 -10.63
C VAL A 183 -15.07 -8.15 -10.79
N THR A 184 -15.67 -8.58 -9.68
CA THR A 184 -16.80 -9.52 -9.69
C THR A 184 -18.18 -8.86 -9.57
N ASN A 185 -18.24 -7.63 -9.06
CA ASN A 185 -19.50 -6.96 -8.71
C ASN A 185 -19.82 -5.70 -9.57
N VAL A 186 -18.84 -5.13 -10.26
CA VAL A 186 -19.00 -3.92 -11.10
C VAL A 186 -18.54 -4.20 -12.54
N ASN A 187 -19.46 -4.65 -13.40
CA ASN A 187 -19.14 -5.02 -14.79
C ASN A 187 -18.48 -3.89 -15.60
N ALA A 188 -18.87 -2.63 -15.35
CA ALA A 188 -18.29 -1.47 -16.03
C ALA A 188 -16.78 -1.30 -15.73
N ALA A 189 -16.31 -1.79 -14.57
CA ALA A 189 -14.92 -1.71 -14.18
C ALA A 189 -14.00 -2.70 -14.93
N ALA A 190 -14.55 -3.73 -15.61
CA ALA A 190 -13.75 -4.71 -16.35
C ALA A 190 -12.84 -4.06 -17.41
N SER A 191 -13.35 -3.02 -18.07
CA SER A 191 -12.60 -2.22 -19.07
C SER A 191 -11.47 -1.36 -18.46
N LEU A 192 -11.48 -1.16 -17.14
CA LEU A 192 -10.44 -0.43 -16.41
C LEU A 192 -9.30 -1.34 -15.98
N VAL A 193 -9.58 -2.64 -15.81
CA VAL A 193 -8.62 -3.67 -15.41
C VAL A 193 -7.81 -4.16 -16.60
N SER A 194 -8.45 -4.33 -17.75
CA SER A 194 -7.80 -4.83 -18.97
C SER A 194 -8.16 -3.98 -20.18
N LYS A 195 -7.23 -3.89 -21.14
CA LYS A 195 -7.45 -3.21 -22.42
C LYS A 195 -7.48 -4.25 -23.56
N PRO A 196 -8.27 -4.03 -24.63
CA PRO A 196 -8.17 -4.85 -25.83
C PRO A 196 -6.73 -4.88 -26.32
N ARG A 197 -6.18 -6.07 -26.49
CA ARG A 197 -4.83 -6.26 -27.02
C ARG A 197 -4.85 -5.99 -28.53
N ARG A 198 -3.78 -5.38 -29.02
CA ARG A 198 -3.61 -5.19 -30.46
C ARG A 198 -3.45 -6.56 -31.14
N PRO A 199 -4.14 -6.83 -32.27
CA PRO A 199 -3.93 -8.07 -33.02
C PRO A 199 -2.43 -8.32 -33.30
N GLY A 200 -1.97 -9.54 -33.03
CA GLY A 200 -0.56 -9.94 -33.14
C GLY A 200 0.29 -9.78 -31.87
N TRP A 201 -0.24 -9.19 -30.80
CA TRP A 201 0.45 -9.00 -29.51
C TRP A 201 -0.36 -9.60 -28.35
N PRO A 202 -0.40 -10.95 -28.22
CA PRO A 202 -1.33 -11.61 -27.30
C PRO A 202 -0.86 -11.69 -25.84
N VAL A 203 0.39 -11.34 -25.55
CA VAL A 203 1.01 -11.43 -24.20
C VAL A 203 0.91 -10.10 -23.47
#